data_AF-A0A6V8KUZ6-F1
#
_entry.id   AF-A0A6V8KUZ6-F1
#
_cell.length_a   1.000
_cell.length_b   1.000
_cell.length_c   1.000
_cell.angle_alpha   90.00
_cell.angle_beta   90.00
_cell.angle_gamma   90.00
#
_symmetry.space_group_name_H-M   'P 1'
#
loop_
_entity.id
_entity.type
_entity.pdbx_description
1 polymer ?
#
loop_
_entity_poly.entity_id
_entity_poly.type
_entity_poly.pdbx_seq_one_letter_code
_entity_poly.pdbx_strand_id
1 'polypeptide(L)'
;MSPAPVSAVPVSPAAALASPVSAPPSGEATARIGTAPPGTAAPDGDSWGGDGAGARAGAEEAWSGADPDTRIDAPDDGGGEPGAADSGGPEGVPGGEDPSADAADTDGPVAEASPDTVLPAPAGPAAGAATALRAPTMLAPIVPRDGAAKPAAGGVPGAGGPPPGSEAAESAAEPADNLPDPEQVLAAYEWRFHHETLRELVENPEELREIRDRLSEKLEPATDNRARARLLSLRAVVSRILGDLGKALSDGKLALAHAEATGELRRIAIAQARLAHVLQWRGDFAEADQLFEEANSSELPDRLRATMHEHAGRSSYDQGRYIEACNHFERALELRKVEDPGLIARTELALDAVFNKVAENGWGPYPRSKDEILQIHRPPAPAFHDRVQRWGYTNAESEFVVPPEYADVQPFRDQVAWVRRPEAQTWELIDEEGQQLITASAGYLGVGSFSDGLAWVSRDGNGSWIAIDKSGRIVISEGFDDVRPFRRGIAAVRKGGWGAVDKTGKVVLPTRFSGFATALTDGRYVDGFTDEGLAIVDGGGRKGVVDKAGRLIVPPVHPAVVIHPVAFLIGNGNGKWGALDRRGEPLIDPVHPSRGDVMDEIDRLLADTKPVL
;
A
#
# COMPACT_ATOMS: atom_id res chain seq x y z
N MET A 1 34.90 57.62 36.57
CA MET A 1 35.95 58.23 35.72
C MET A 1 36.93 57.14 35.33
N SER A 2 37.61 57.30 34.18
CA SER A 2 38.63 56.40 33.57
C SER A 2 39.77 56.03 34.55
N PRO A 3 40.60 54.97 34.32
CA PRO A 3 41.09 54.54 32.99
C PRO A 3 41.32 53.03 32.70
N ALA A 4 41.43 52.73 31.39
CA ALA A 4 42.29 51.68 30.82
C ALA A 4 43.56 52.37 30.25
N PRO A 5 44.72 51.70 30.08
CA PRO A 5 45.02 50.77 28.95
C PRO A 5 45.81 49.50 29.44
N VAL A 6 46.54 48.64 28.70
CA VAL A 6 47.36 48.72 27.46
C VAL A 6 47.44 47.36 26.71
N SER A 7 47.72 47.47 25.40
CA SER A 7 48.19 46.50 24.38
C SER A 7 49.23 45.42 24.84
N ALA A 8 49.60 44.39 24.06
CA ALA A 8 49.62 44.26 22.59
C ALA A 8 49.56 42.82 22.02
N VAL A 9 49.51 42.73 20.69
CA VAL A 9 49.49 41.51 19.84
C VAL A 9 50.70 41.55 18.88
N PRO A 10 51.27 40.42 18.44
CA PRO A 10 51.23 40.05 17.01
C PRO A 10 50.89 38.55 16.80
N VAL A 11 49.93 38.16 15.95
CA VAL A 11 49.87 38.18 14.47
C VAL A 11 50.76 37.12 13.79
N SER A 12 50.13 36.30 12.94
CA SER A 12 50.70 35.16 12.18
C SER A 12 51.42 35.57 10.88
N PRO A 13 52.18 34.65 10.23
CA PRO A 13 52.16 34.50 8.77
C PRO A 13 50.91 33.69 8.35
N ALA A 14 50.10 34.05 7.35
CA ALA A 14 50.37 34.46 5.95
C ALA A 14 50.88 33.26 5.09
N ALA A 15 50.13 32.70 4.12
CA ALA A 15 49.50 33.26 2.90
C ALA A 15 50.51 33.47 1.74
N ALA A 16 50.21 33.25 0.45
CA ALA A 16 49.08 32.59 -0.25
C ALA A 16 49.42 32.48 -1.77
N LEU A 17 48.44 32.08 -2.61
CA LEU A 17 48.12 32.55 -3.99
C LEU A 17 48.07 31.54 -5.16
N ALA A 18 47.04 31.77 -6.01
CA ALA A 18 46.93 31.56 -7.46
C ALA A 18 46.67 30.16 -8.08
N SER A 19 45.47 30.04 -8.67
CA SER A 19 45.01 29.10 -9.72
C SER A 19 45.24 29.73 -11.14
N PRO A 20 44.70 29.23 -12.29
CA PRO A 20 43.98 27.97 -12.60
C PRO A 20 44.43 27.30 -13.95
N VAL A 21 43.60 26.36 -14.47
CA VAL A 21 43.49 25.86 -15.88
C VAL A 21 44.51 24.81 -16.37
N SER A 22 44.05 23.55 -16.54
CA SER A 22 44.17 22.75 -17.78
C SER A 22 43.46 21.38 -17.67
N ALA A 23 43.29 20.70 -18.81
CA ALA A 23 42.43 19.51 -19.01
C ALA A 23 43.23 18.16 -18.96
N PRO A 24 42.60 16.98 -19.15
CA PRO A 24 43.17 15.68 -18.74
C PRO A 24 44.20 15.09 -19.73
N PRO A 25 44.99 14.08 -19.30
CA PRO A 25 45.92 13.38 -20.17
C PRO A 25 45.26 12.30 -21.03
N SER A 26 45.63 12.27 -22.32
CA SER A 26 45.43 11.14 -23.23
C SER A 26 46.75 10.81 -23.92
N GLY A 27 47.19 9.55 -23.86
CA GLY A 27 48.35 9.05 -24.62
C GLY A 27 47.93 8.49 -25.97
N GLU A 28 48.75 8.72 -27.01
CA GLU A 28 48.40 8.44 -28.41
C GLU A 28 48.66 6.99 -28.87
N ALA A 29 47.89 6.55 -29.88
CA ALA A 29 48.43 5.84 -31.05
C ALA A 29 47.48 5.91 -32.28
N THR A 30 47.75 6.84 -33.20
CA THR A 30 47.51 6.75 -34.68
C THR A 30 46.15 6.21 -35.21
N ALA A 31 45.29 7.04 -35.84
CA ALA A 31 45.28 7.41 -37.28
C ALA A 31 44.18 6.67 -38.08
N ARG A 32 43.48 7.20 -39.12
CA ARG A 32 43.52 8.49 -39.85
C ARG A 32 42.22 8.67 -40.69
N ILE A 33 41.69 9.91 -40.82
CA ILE A 33 40.86 10.45 -41.94
C ILE A 33 39.45 9.80 -42.16
N GLY A 34 38.34 10.53 -42.40
CA GLY A 34 38.06 11.97 -42.40
C GLY A 34 36.72 12.36 -43.07
N THR A 35 36.20 13.56 -42.75
CA THR A 35 35.22 14.41 -43.50
C THR A 35 33.89 13.85 -44.06
N ALA A 36 32.77 14.48 -43.65
CA ALA A 36 31.46 14.53 -44.33
C ALA A 36 31.31 15.86 -45.14
N PRO A 37 30.19 16.27 -45.80
CA PRO A 37 28.84 15.67 -45.88
C PRO A 37 28.31 15.49 -47.35
N PRO A 38 27.09 15.95 -47.78
CA PRO A 38 25.88 15.12 -47.91
C PRO A 38 25.27 15.04 -49.34
N GLY A 39 24.29 14.15 -49.57
CA GLY A 39 23.38 14.28 -50.74
C GLY A 39 22.49 13.08 -51.13
N THR A 40 21.17 13.31 -51.12
CA THR A 40 20.12 12.87 -52.08
C THR A 40 20.03 11.45 -52.69
N ALA A 41 18.78 10.96 -52.69
CA ALA A 41 18.09 10.12 -53.69
C ALA A 41 18.28 8.58 -53.69
N ALA A 42 17.18 7.90 -54.01
CA ALA A 42 17.10 6.49 -54.44
C ALA A 42 17.15 6.41 -55.99
N PRO A 43 17.17 5.22 -56.63
CA PRO A 43 15.96 4.36 -56.72
C PRO A 43 16.26 2.84 -56.72
N ASP A 44 15.22 2.05 -57.03
CA ASP A 44 15.12 0.74 -57.74
C ASP A 44 16.36 -0.19 -57.88
N GLY A 45 16.25 -1.52 -57.87
CA GLY A 45 15.06 -2.40 -57.85
C GLY A 45 15.41 -3.80 -58.40
N ASP A 46 14.44 -4.74 -58.34
CA ASP A 46 14.48 -6.11 -58.92
C ASP A 46 15.58 -7.10 -58.42
N SER A 47 15.47 -8.43 -58.59
CA SER A 47 14.34 -9.39 -58.65
C SER A 47 14.91 -10.84 -58.71
N TRP A 48 14.05 -11.87 -58.77
CA TRP A 48 14.33 -13.32 -58.90
C TRP A 48 14.99 -13.97 -57.64
N GLY A 49 14.65 -15.19 -57.19
CA GLY A 49 13.73 -16.23 -57.70
C GLY A 49 14.49 -17.56 -57.93
N GLY A 50 14.08 -18.74 -57.45
CA GLY A 50 12.89 -19.09 -56.65
C GLY A 50 12.85 -20.59 -56.26
N ASP A 51 11.63 -21.17 -56.24
CA ASP A 51 11.26 -22.60 -56.23
C ASP A 51 11.43 -23.52 -54.98
N GLY A 52 10.32 -23.66 -54.22
CA GLY A 52 9.61 -24.95 -54.08
C GLY A 52 9.65 -25.70 -52.73
N ALA A 53 8.65 -26.52 -52.36
CA ALA A 53 7.26 -26.69 -52.84
C ALA A 53 6.40 -27.56 -51.87
N GLY A 54 5.06 -27.36 -51.86
CA GLY A 54 4.05 -28.23 -51.17
C GLY A 54 3.34 -27.54 -49.98
N ALA A 55 2.08 -27.07 -50.02
CA ALA A 55 0.76 -27.67 -50.39
C ALA A 55 0.13 -28.50 -49.24
N ARG A 56 -1.18 -28.42 -48.90
CA ARG A 56 -2.38 -28.02 -49.67
C ARG A 56 -3.50 -27.36 -48.80
N ALA A 57 -4.36 -26.54 -49.45
CA ALA A 57 -5.82 -26.27 -49.26
C ALA A 57 -6.40 -25.99 -47.85
N GLY A 58 -7.49 -25.21 -47.65
CA GLY A 58 -8.40 -24.46 -48.54
C GLY A 58 -9.78 -24.29 -47.83
N ALA A 59 -10.68 -23.34 -48.14
CA ALA A 59 -10.70 -22.26 -49.13
C ALA A 59 -11.72 -21.14 -48.73
N GLU A 60 -11.69 -19.99 -49.42
CA GLU A 60 -12.68 -18.89 -49.36
C GLU A 60 -13.06 -18.42 -50.78
N GLU A 61 -14.25 -17.83 -50.95
CA GLU A 61 -14.71 -17.03 -52.11
C GLU A 61 -15.53 -15.82 -51.53
N ALA A 62 -15.35 -14.54 -51.88
CA ALA A 62 -15.44 -13.84 -53.19
C ALA A 62 -16.90 -13.73 -53.72
N TRP A 63 -17.43 -12.66 -54.37
CA TRP A 63 -16.95 -11.36 -54.89
C TRP A 63 -18.21 -10.47 -55.23
N SER A 64 -18.22 -9.17 -55.62
CA SER A 64 -17.25 -8.07 -55.83
C SER A 64 -17.96 -6.67 -55.74
N GLY A 65 -17.67 -5.67 -56.61
CA GLY A 65 -18.29 -4.32 -56.67
C GLY A 65 -19.41 -4.16 -57.73
N ALA A 66 -19.82 -2.98 -58.24
CA ALA A 66 -19.36 -1.57 -58.06
C ALA A 66 -20.45 -0.54 -58.51
N ASP A 67 -20.15 0.77 -58.38
CA ASP A 67 -20.95 2.00 -58.71
C ASP A 67 -21.22 2.24 -60.23
N PRO A 68 -21.90 3.32 -60.74
CA PRO A 68 -22.33 4.59 -60.09
C PRO A 68 -23.66 5.27 -60.54
N ASP A 69 -23.91 6.46 -59.95
CA ASP A 69 -24.65 7.65 -60.46
C ASP A 69 -26.12 7.58 -60.93
N THR A 70 -27.00 8.34 -60.26
CA THR A 70 -27.87 9.35 -60.92
C THR A 70 -28.41 10.39 -59.93
N ARG A 71 -29.01 11.48 -60.46
CA ARG A 71 -29.43 12.72 -59.79
C ARG A 71 -30.90 13.03 -60.14
N ILE A 72 -31.61 13.81 -59.31
CA ILE A 72 -32.67 14.83 -59.64
C ILE A 72 -33.84 14.89 -58.61
N ASP A 73 -34.16 16.14 -58.24
CA ASP A 73 -35.37 16.76 -57.68
C ASP A 73 -36.05 16.34 -56.35
N ALA A 74 -36.68 17.37 -55.75
CA ALA A 74 -37.62 17.34 -54.62
C ALA A 74 -39.08 17.41 -55.12
N PRO A 75 -40.06 17.55 -54.20
CA PRO A 75 -40.86 18.78 -54.28
C PRO A 75 -41.11 19.44 -52.91
N ASP A 76 -41.84 20.56 -52.95
CA ASP A 76 -42.13 21.51 -51.86
C ASP A 76 -43.64 21.54 -51.50
N ASP A 77 -44.02 22.47 -50.61
CA ASP A 77 -45.36 23.05 -50.37
C ASP A 77 -46.43 22.34 -49.49
N GLY A 78 -47.03 23.14 -48.60
CA GLY A 78 -48.36 22.94 -47.96
C GLY A 78 -48.42 22.08 -46.68
N GLY A 79 -49.01 22.50 -45.54
CA GLY A 79 -49.63 23.79 -45.15
C GLY A 79 -51.09 23.67 -44.71
N GLY A 80 -51.38 23.83 -43.40
CA GLY A 80 -52.75 24.08 -42.89
C GLY A 80 -53.13 23.44 -41.52
N GLU A 81 -53.42 24.28 -40.53
CA GLU A 81 -54.36 24.00 -39.41
C GLU A 81 -55.82 24.22 -39.89
N PRO A 82 -56.87 23.55 -39.35
CA PRO A 82 -57.41 23.73 -37.97
C PRO A 82 -57.91 22.40 -37.31
N GLY A 83 -58.50 22.33 -36.11
CA GLY A 83 -58.74 23.32 -35.04
C GLY A 83 -60.07 23.08 -34.28
N ALA A 84 -60.06 23.23 -32.93
CA ALA A 84 -61.20 23.11 -31.98
C ALA A 84 -61.79 21.67 -31.80
N ALA A 85 -62.53 21.32 -30.72
CA ALA A 85 -63.06 22.12 -29.61
C ALA A 85 -63.25 21.30 -28.30
N ASP A 86 -63.24 22.00 -27.14
CA ASP A 86 -64.16 21.93 -25.97
C ASP A 86 -64.47 20.57 -25.26
N SER A 87 -64.52 20.40 -23.93
CA SER A 87 -64.44 21.28 -22.73
C SER A 87 -63.64 20.55 -21.60
N GLY A 88 -63.44 21.01 -20.34
CA GLY A 88 -63.97 22.14 -19.56
C GLY A 88 -63.35 22.20 -18.13
N GLY A 89 -64.02 22.85 -17.16
CA GLY A 89 -63.63 22.95 -15.72
C GLY A 89 -64.84 23.36 -14.84
N PRO A 90 -64.70 24.00 -13.65
CA PRO A 90 -63.50 24.42 -12.92
C PRO A 90 -63.57 24.15 -11.37
N GLU A 91 -62.98 25.04 -10.54
CA GLU A 91 -62.87 25.14 -9.05
C GLU A 91 -61.55 24.59 -8.43
N GLY A 92 -60.83 25.30 -7.55
CA GLY A 92 -60.99 26.67 -7.01
C GLY A 92 -59.77 27.13 -6.16
N VAL A 93 -59.67 28.42 -5.81
CA VAL A 93 -58.52 29.07 -5.09
C VAL A 93 -59.08 30.11 -4.09
N PRO A 94 -58.70 30.09 -2.79
CA PRO A 94 -57.62 30.96 -2.23
C PRO A 94 -56.79 30.28 -1.10
N GLY A 95 -55.70 30.85 -0.56
CA GLY A 95 -54.95 32.09 -0.89
C GLY A 95 -54.25 32.69 0.36
N GLY A 96 -53.22 33.53 0.16
CA GLY A 96 -52.47 34.23 1.22
C GLY A 96 -51.31 33.43 1.85
N GLU A 97 -50.25 34.04 2.39
CA GLU A 97 -49.91 35.47 2.55
C GLU A 97 -48.39 35.70 2.38
N ASP A 98 -48.00 36.84 1.77
CA ASP A 98 -46.65 37.44 1.82
C ASP A 98 -46.73 38.73 2.68
N PRO A 99 -45.65 39.07 3.41
CA PRO A 99 -44.89 40.28 3.06
C PRO A 99 -43.36 40.03 3.13
N SER A 100 -42.52 40.43 2.17
CA SER A 100 -42.24 41.81 1.68
C SER A 100 -41.69 42.76 2.77
N ALA A 101 -40.66 43.57 2.54
CA ALA A 101 -39.63 43.61 1.48
C ALA A 101 -38.45 44.49 1.96
N ASP A 102 -37.25 44.34 1.36
CA ASP A 102 -36.52 45.42 0.66
C ASP A 102 -35.07 44.99 0.31
N ALA A 103 -34.41 45.73 -0.58
CA ALA A 103 -33.13 45.37 -1.19
C ALA A 103 -32.10 46.51 -1.15
N ALA A 104 -30.80 46.15 -1.13
CA ALA A 104 -29.72 46.88 -1.84
C ALA A 104 -28.38 46.13 -1.80
N ASP A 105 -27.94 45.68 -2.98
CA ASP A 105 -26.56 45.61 -3.54
C ASP A 105 -25.29 45.15 -2.77
N THR A 106 -24.44 44.47 -3.57
CA THR A 106 -22.97 44.33 -3.47
C THR A 106 -22.33 43.77 -2.18
N ASP A 107 -21.76 42.56 -2.28
CA ASP A 107 -20.32 42.43 -2.55
C ASP A 107 -19.94 41.06 -3.20
N GLY A 108 -18.67 40.90 -3.58
CA GLY A 108 -18.15 39.91 -4.54
C GLY A 108 -18.33 38.40 -4.29
N PRO A 109 -17.89 37.55 -5.26
CA PRO A 109 -18.03 36.10 -5.18
C PRO A 109 -17.15 35.52 -4.06
N VAL A 110 -17.75 34.72 -3.19
CA VAL A 110 -17.01 33.98 -2.16
C VAL A 110 -16.17 32.89 -2.83
N ALA A 111 -14.84 33.01 -2.73
CA ALA A 111 -13.95 31.96 -3.18
C ALA A 111 -14.03 30.77 -2.20
N GLU A 112 -14.56 29.64 -2.65
CA GLU A 112 -14.51 28.39 -1.89
C GLU A 112 -13.05 27.95 -1.73
N ALA A 113 -12.60 27.78 -0.48
CA ALA A 113 -11.27 27.26 -0.20
C ALA A 113 -11.18 25.78 -0.59
N SER A 114 -10.02 25.34 -1.08
CA SER A 114 -9.78 23.93 -1.34
C SER A 114 -9.88 23.12 -0.02
N PRO A 115 -10.36 21.87 -0.05
CA PRO A 115 -10.72 21.13 1.17
C PRO A 115 -9.56 20.81 2.13
N ASP A 116 -8.31 21.00 1.69
CA ASP A 116 -7.09 20.84 2.49
C ASP A 116 -6.65 22.13 3.23
N THR A 117 -7.35 23.25 3.08
CA THR A 117 -7.01 24.55 3.70
C THR A 117 -7.16 24.52 5.23
N VAL A 118 -6.14 24.96 5.95
CA VAL A 118 -6.14 24.96 7.42
C VAL A 118 -6.89 26.18 7.97
N LEU A 119 -8.03 25.93 8.63
CA LEU A 119 -8.81 26.97 9.30
C LEU A 119 -8.31 27.23 10.74
N PRO A 120 -8.32 28.48 11.24
CA PRO A 120 -7.92 28.80 12.60
C PRO A 120 -8.91 28.20 13.62
N ALA A 121 -8.38 27.51 14.64
CA ALA A 121 -9.19 26.83 15.63
C ALA A 121 -9.84 27.81 16.63
N PRO A 122 -11.12 27.64 17.01
CA PRO A 122 -11.76 28.46 18.03
C PRO A 122 -11.22 28.12 19.43
N ALA A 123 -10.72 29.14 20.14
CA ALA A 123 -10.16 28.97 21.48
C ALA A 123 -11.24 28.60 22.52
N GLY A 124 -11.14 27.40 23.11
CA GLY A 124 -11.96 26.96 24.23
C GLY A 124 -11.23 27.06 25.60
N PRO A 125 -11.94 26.86 26.73
CA PRO A 125 -11.35 26.69 28.06
C PRO A 125 -11.22 25.20 28.45
N ALA A 126 -10.22 24.86 29.27
CA ALA A 126 -9.87 23.47 29.60
C ALA A 126 -10.07 23.10 31.09
N ALA A 127 -10.56 21.89 31.35
CA ALA A 127 -10.45 21.08 32.58
C ALA A 127 -11.07 19.68 32.31
N GLY A 128 -10.69 18.57 32.96
CA GLY A 128 -9.64 18.34 33.96
C GLY A 128 -9.83 16.97 34.66
N ALA A 129 -8.94 16.67 35.62
CA ALA A 129 -8.99 15.52 36.55
C ALA A 129 -8.84 14.08 35.99
N ALA A 130 -7.65 13.49 36.23
CA ALA A 130 -7.49 12.03 36.24
C ALA A 130 -8.09 11.41 37.53
N THR A 131 -8.46 10.13 37.49
CA THR A 131 -8.82 9.34 38.68
C THR A 131 -8.25 7.93 38.57
N ALA A 132 -7.39 7.55 39.53
CA ALA A 132 -6.85 6.20 39.63
C ALA A 132 -7.71 5.32 40.55
N LEU A 133 -7.95 4.06 40.15
CA LEU A 133 -8.54 3.03 41.01
C LEU A 133 -7.68 1.76 41.03
N ARG A 134 -7.82 0.98 42.10
CA ARG A 134 -6.83 0.00 42.55
C ARG A 134 -7.10 -1.43 42.07
N ALA A 135 -6.03 -2.19 41.86
CA ALA A 135 -6.08 -3.64 41.78
C ALA A 135 -6.41 -4.30 43.14
N PRO A 136 -7.14 -5.43 43.16
CA PRO A 136 -7.23 -6.34 44.30
C PRO A 136 -6.22 -7.48 44.18
N THR A 137 -5.39 -7.66 45.21
CA THR A 137 -4.44 -8.79 45.32
C THR A 137 -5.13 -10.04 45.84
N MET A 138 -4.90 -11.22 45.23
CA MET A 138 -4.97 -12.51 45.93
C MET A 138 -3.97 -13.53 45.36
N LEU A 139 -3.18 -14.14 46.25
CA LEU A 139 -2.26 -15.24 45.98
C LEU A 139 -2.64 -16.45 46.87
N ALA A 140 -2.84 -17.62 46.27
CA ALA A 140 -2.78 -18.93 46.95
C ALA A 140 -2.64 -20.07 45.92
N PRO A 141 -1.83 -21.11 46.16
CA PRO A 141 -1.49 -22.12 45.15
C PRO A 141 -2.35 -23.39 45.19
N ILE A 142 -2.41 -24.10 44.05
CA ILE A 142 -2.97 -25.46 43.96
C ILE A 142 -1.85 -26.49 44.18
N VAL A 143 -2.11 -27.47 45.05
CA VAL A 143 -1.18 -28.58 45.38
C VAL A 143 -1.56 -29.82 44.56
N PRO A 144 -0.61 -30.51 43.89
CA PRO A 144 -0.89 -31.78 43.23
C PRO A 144 -1.31 -32.88 44.23
N ARG A 145 -2.17 -33.81 43.80
CA ARG A 145 -2.50 -35.02 44.57
C ARG A 145 -2.10 -36.27 43.80
N ASP A 146 -1.17 -37.03 44.36
CA ASP A 146 -0.94 -38.42 43.97
C ASP A 146 -2.18 -39.29 44.21
N GLY A 147 -2.41 -40.26 43.32
CA GLY A 147 -3.59 -41.13 43.33
C GLY A 147 -3.32 -42.46 42.63
N ALA A 148 -2.43 -43.27 43.19
CA ALA A 148 -2.02 -44.54 42.58
C ALA A 148 -3.10 -45.62 42.63
N ALA A 149 -3.31 -46.33 41.52
CA ALA A 149 -4.11 -47.55 41.45
C ALA A 149 -3.39 -48.64 40.63
N LYS A 150 -3.12 -49.79 41.25
CA LYS A 150 -2.61 -51.01 40.61
C LYS A 150 -3.76 -51.88 40.09
N PRO A 151 -3.50 -52.72 39.08
CA PRO A 151 -3.87 -54.13 39.12
C PRO A 151 -2.66 -55.03 39.43
N ALA A 152 -2.92 -56.28 39.83
CA ALA A 152 -1.91 -57.25 40.25
C ALA A 152 -1.48 -58.22 39.14
N ALA A 153 -0.35 -58.90 39.33
CA ALA A 153 0.28 -59.78 38.34
C ALA A 153 -0.17 -61.26 38.45
N GLY A 154 0.04 -62.04 37.38
CA GLY A 154 -0.04 -63.50 37.42
C GLY A 154 0.39 -64.19 36.12
N GLY A 155 1.35 -65.13 36.20
CA GLY A 155 1.56 -66.18 35.19
C GLY A 155 2.70 -66.00 34.18
N VAL A 156 3.89 -66.52 34.52
CA VAL A 156 5.04 -66.84 33.63
C VAL A 156 5.68 -68.09 34.28
N PRO A 157 5.93 -69.24 33.57
CA PRO A 157 6.96 -69.28 32.52
C PRO A 157 6.76 -70.25 31.34
N GLY A 158 7.54 -70.03 30.28
CA GLY A 158 7.84 -70.96 29.19
C GLY A 158 9.08 -70.48 28.43
N ALA A 159 10.07 -71.34 28.18
CA ALA A 159 11.36 -70.95 27.63
C ALA A 159 11.64 -71.58 26.25
N GLY A 160 12.28 -70.82 25.37
CA GLY A 160 12.76 -71.24 24.04
C GLY A 160 13.76 -70.22 23.51
N GLY A 161 14.82 -70.67 22.83
CA GLY A 161 15.96 -69.83 22.44
C GLY A 161 15.96 -69.37 20.96
N PRO A 162 16.87 -68.46 20.59
CA PRO A 162 17.19 -68.08 19.20
C PRO A 162 17.99 -69.21 18.48
N PRO A 163 18.33 -69.15 17.16
CA PRO A 163 18.51 -67.98 16.28
C PRO A 163 17.99 -68.26 14.84
N PRO A 164 18.66 -67.89 13.71
CA PRO A 164 19.41 -66.68 13.33
C PRO A 164 18.78 -65.97 12.10
N GLY A 165 19.39 -64.89 11.61
CA GLY A 165 19.15 -64.40 10.24
C GLY A 165 19.30 -62.89 10.07
N SER A 166 20.35 -62.45 9.37
CA SER A 166 20.54 -61.07 8.96
C SER A 166 20.55 -60.97 7.43
N GLU A 167 19.52 -60.36 6.85
CA GLU A 167 19.56 -59.86 5.48
C GLU A 167 19.19 -58.38 5.51
N ALA A 168 19.92 -57.57 4.75
CA ALA A 168 19.68 -56.14 4.68
C ALA A 168 18.49 -55.89 3.73
N ALA A 169 17.39 -55.39 4.28
CA ALA A 169 16.32 -54.83 3.45
C ALA A 169 16.84 -53.53 2.83
N GLU A 170 17.17 -53.58 1.54
CA GLU A 170 17.41 -52.36 0.75
C GLU A 170 16.15 -51.49 0.83
N SER A 171 16.31 -50.21 1.17
CA SER A 171 15.21 -49.25 1.21
C SER A 171 14.76 -48.93 -0.21
N ALA A 172 13.83 -49.72 -0.73
CA ALA A 172 13.14 -49.43 -1.97
C ALA A 172 12.46 -48.06 -1.85
N ALA A 173 12.97 -47.07 -2.57
CA ALA A 173 12.40 -45.73 -2.57
C ALA A 173 10.97 -45.79 -3.13
N GLU A 174 10.02 -45.19 -2.42
CA GLU A 174 8.66 -45.04 -2.94
C GLU A 174 8.67 -44.14 -4.19
N PRO A 175 7.78 -44.39 -5.18
CA PRO A 175 7.73 -43.56 -6.38
C PRO A 175 7.37 -42.12 -6.04
N ALA A 176 8.15 -41.16 -6.55
CA ALA A 176 8.10 -39.75 -6.18
C ALA A 176 6.75 -39.05 -6.42
N ASP A 177 5.88 -39.63 -7.26
CA ASP A 177 4.56 -39.10 -7.64
C ASP A 177 3.55 -38.97 -6.47
N ASN A 178 3.85 -39.56 -5.30
CA ASN A 178 2.96 -39.57 -4.13
C ASN A 178 3.46 -38.74 -2.92
N LEU A 179 4.61 -38.05 -3.02
CA LEU A 179 5.14 -37.26 -1.90
C LEU A 179 4.29 -36.00 -1.64
N PRO A 180 3.84 -35.75 -0.39
CA PRO A 180 3.00 -34.59 -0.08
C PRO A 180 3.69 -33.28 -0.45
N ASP A 181 2.89 -32.29 -0.87
CA ASP A 181 3.36 -30.98 -1.35
C ASP A 181 4.28 -30.32 -0.30
N PRO A 182 5.54 -29.91 -0.64
CA PRO A 182 6.46 -29.31 0.33
C PRO A 182 5.88 -28.04 0.99
N GLU A 183 4.96 -27.34 0.33
CA GLU A 183 4.26 -26.18 0.89
C GLU A 183 3.23 -26.58 1.96
N GLN A 184 2.61 -27.76 1.82
CA GLN A 184 1.70 -28.35 2.81
C GLN A 184 2.47 -28.98 3.98
N VAL A 185 3.59 -29.65 3.71
CA VAL A 185 4.48 -30.22 4.73
C VAL A 185 4.97 -29.11 5.67
N LEU A 186 5.42 -27.97 5.13
CA LEU A 186 5.79 -26.81 5.95
C LEU A 186 4.61 -26.22 6.73
N ALA A 187 3.39 -26.19 6.15
CA ALA A 187 2.19 -25.68 6.82
C ALA A 187 1.72 -26.59 7.98
N ALA A 188 2.05 -27.88 7.92
CA ALA A 188 1.80 -28.86 8.97
C ALA A 188 2.90 -28.92 10.05
N TYR A 189 4.09 -28.38 9.79
CA TYR A 189 5.28 -28.55 10.64
C TYR A 189 5.09 -27.98 12.06
N GLU A 190 5.36 -28.79 13.08
CA GLU A 190 5.23 -28.41 14.49
C GLU A 190 6.51 -27.75 15.02
N TRP A 191 6.64 -26.45 14.77
CA TRP A 191 7.78 -25.66 15.21
C TRP A 191 7.93 -25.64 16.73
N ARG A 192 9.07 -26.15 17.21
CA ARG A 192 9.56 -26.00 18.58
C ARG A 192 10.52 -24.82 18.67
N PHE A 193 10.60 -24.17 19.83
CA PHE A 193 11.39 -22.94 20.02
C PHE A 193 12.32 -23.06 21.21
N HIS A 194 13.53 -22.53 21.08
CA HIS A 194 14.52 -22.53 22.17
C HIS A 194 14.15 -21.46 23.21
N HIS A 195 13.97 -21.87 24.47
CA HIS A 195 13.43 -21.01 25.53
C HIS A 195 14.23 -19.71 25.78
N GLU A 196 15.56 -19.69 25.55
CA GLU A 196 16.37 -18.48 25.75
C GLU A 196 16.54 -17.57 24.52
N THR A 197 16.29 -18.08 23.31
CA THR A 197 16.58 -17.35 22.05
C THR A 197 15.35 -17.17 21.17
N LEU A 198 14.24 -17.84 21.48
CA LEU A 198 12.97 -17.79 20.74
C LEU A 198 13.09 -18.14 19.23
N ARG A 199 14.18 -18.84 18.88
CA ARG A 199 14.48 -19.35 17.53
C ARG A 199 13.98 -20.77 17.35
N GLU A 200 13.61 -21.10 16.12
CA GLU A 200 13.16 -22.43 15.69
C GLU A 200 14.24 -23.48 15.98
N LEU A 201 13.83 -24.59 16.60
CA LEU A 201 14.64 -25.78 16.80
C LEU A 201 14.44 -26.76 15.64
N VAL A 202 15.55 -27.27 15.09
CA VAL A 202 15.55 -28.23 13.98
C VAL A 202 15.99 -29.59 14.48
N GLU A 203 15.07 -30.54 14.55
CA GLU A 203 15.37 -31.92 14.95
C GLU A 203 15.90 -32.76 13.78
N ASN A 204 15.48 -32.46 12.55
CA ASN A 204 15.93 -33.13 11.33
C ASN A 204 16.32 -32.11 10.21
N PRO A 205 17.61 -31.75 10.10
CA PRO A 205 18.07 -30.83 9.06
C PRO A 205 18.01 -31.39 7.63
N GLU A 206 17.98 -32.71 7.43
CA GLU A 206 17.94 -33.30 6.08
C GLU A 206 16.56 -33.14 5.43
N GLU A 207 15.49 -33.35 6.19
CA GLU A 207 14.11 -33.13 5.76
C GLU A 207 13.87 -31.68 5.31
N LEU A 208 14.40 -30.70 6.05
CA LEU A 208 14.34 -29.30 5.63
C LEU A 208 15.15 -29.04 4.35
N ARG A 209 16.24 -29.77 4.08
CA ARG A 209 16.97 -29.65 2.79
C ARG A 209 16.15 -30.25 1.65
N GLU A 210 15.56 -31.42 1.83
CA GLU A 210 14.67 -32.03 0.84
C GLU A 210 13.50 -31.10 0.50
N ILE A 211 12.84 -30.53 1.50
CA ILE A 211 11.76 -29.55 1.31
C ILE A 211 12.23 -28.32 0.54
N ARG A 212 13.40 -27.74 0.88
CA ARG A 212 14.00 -26.59 0.16
C ARG A 212 14.28 -26.91 -1.31
N ASP A 213 14.70 -28.14 -1.59
CA ASP A 213 15.10 -28.55 -2.93
C ASP A 213 13.85 -28.88 -3.78
N ARG A 214 12.83 -29.54 -3.21
CA ARG A 214 11.48 -29.69 -3.81
C ARG A 214 10.76 -28.35 -4.04
N LEU A 215 10.98 -27.35 -3.16
CA LEU A 215 10.52 -25.96 -3.39
C LEU A 215 11.26 -25.28 -4.56
N SER A 216 12.50 -25.69 -4.85
CA SER A 216 13.29 -25.17 -5.97
C SER A 216 12.83 -25.76 -7.30
N GLU A 217 12.57 -27.08 -7.34
CA GLU A 217 11.95 -27.77 -8.49
C GLU A 217 10.62 -27.13 -8.87
N LYS A 218 9.77 -26.82 -7.88
CA LYS A 218 8.51 -26.07 -8.09
C LYS A 218 8.70 -24.64 -8.60
N LEU A 219 9.84 -24.00 -8.31
CA LEU A 219 10.10 -22.60 -8.66
C LEU A 219 10.61 -22.43 -10.10
N GLU A 220 11.34 -23.40 -10.65
CA GLU A 220 11.85 -23.32 -12.03
C GLU A 220 10.77 -23.07 -13.10
N PRO A 221 9.62 -23.80 -13.12
CA PRO A 221 8.54 -23.54 -14.08
C PRO A 221 7.64 -22.34 -13.69
N ALA A 222 7.83 -21.72 -12.52
CA ALA A 222 6.94 -20.67 -12.04
C ALA A 222 7.19 -19.34 -12.76
N THR A 223 6.30 -18.97 -13.68
CA THR A 223 6.39 -17.73 -14.46
C THR A 223 5.65 -16.55 -13.84
N ASP A 224 4.59 -16.78 -13.05
CA ASP A 224 3.78 -15.70 -12.47
C ASP A 224 4.33 -15.17 -11.14
N ASN A 225 4.14 -13.88 -10.91
CA ASN A 225 4.62 -13.19 -9.71
C ASN A 225 4.05 -13.76 -8.39
N ARG A 226 2.84 -14.34 -8.39
CA ARG A 226 2.18 -14.84 -7.18
C ARG A 226 2.74 -16.20 -6.76
N ALA A 227 2.99 -17.12 -7.69
CA ALA A 227 3.69 -18.37 -7.42
C ALA A 227 5.17 -18.12 -7.05
N ARG A 228 5.88 -17.29 -7.83
CA ARG A 228 7.29 -16.96 -7.56
C ARG A 228 7.48 -16.34 -6.17
N ALA A 229 6.68 -15.33 -5.82
CA ALA A 229 6.72 -14.74 -4.48
C ALA A 229 6.42 -15.77 -3.38
N ARG A 230 5.42 -16.64 -3.55
CA ARG A 230 5.07 -17.67 -2.54
C ARG A 230 6.23 -18.65 -2.32
N LEU A 231 6.78 -19.20 -3.40
CA LEU A 231 7.80 -20.25 -3.37
C LEU A 231 9.16 -19.72 -2.90
N LEU A 232 9.63 -18.58 -3.43
CA LEU A 232 10.85 -17.91 -2.96
C LEU A 232 10.74 -17.57 -1.47
N SER A 233 9.61 -17.03 -1.04
CA SER A 233 9.39 -16.63 0.35
C SER A 233 9.37 -17.83 1.32
N LEU A 234 8.83 -18.98 0.90
CA LEU A 234 8.94 -20.24 1.67
C LEU A 234 10.38 -20.77 1.67
N ARG A 235 11.07 -20.77 0.53
CA ARG A 235 12.47 -21.23 0.42
C ARG A 235 13.43 -20.36 1.25
N ALA A 236 13.13 -19.06 1.39
CA ALA A 236 13.83 -18.15 2.28
C ALA A 236 13.69 -18.54 3.77
N VAL A 237 12.48 -18.90 4.22
CA VAL A 237 12.24 -19.38 5.60
C VAL A 237 13.02 -20.66 5.87
N VAL A 238 12.97 -21.64 4.97
CA VAL A 238 13.72 -22.90 5.14
C VAL A 238 15.23 -22.66 5.10
N SER A 239 15.72 -21.78 4.23
CA SER A 239 17.14 -21.42 4.15
C SER A 239 17.61 -20.66 5.39
N ARG A 240 16.78 -19.78 5.97
CA ARG A 240 17.03 -19.11 7.26
C ARG A 240 17.27 -20.12 8.37
N ILE A 241 16.34 -21.06 8.50
CA ILE A 241 16.32 -22.07 9.56
C ILE A 241 17.48 -23.08 9.40
N LEU A 242 17.90 -23.37 8.16
CA LEU A 242 19.12 -24.13 7.85
C LEU A 242 20.44 -23.32 8.02
N GLY A 243 20.38 -22.05 8.40
CA GLY A 243 21.54 -21.17 8.59
C GLY A 243 22.14 -20.58 7.31
N ASP A 244 21.56 -20.85 6.13
CA ASP A 244 21.98 -20.26 4.85
C ASP A 244 21.36 -18.87 4.65
N LEU A 245 21.77 -17.95 5.53
CA LEU A 245 21.26 -16.58 5.59
C LEU A 245 21.54 -15.78 4.31
N GLY A 246 22.56 -16.17 3.53
CA GLY A 246 22.90 -15.55 2.25
C GLY A 246 21.87 -15.88 1.17
N LYS A 247 21.52 -17.16 0.99
CA LYS A 247 20.44 -17.54 0.06
C LYS A 247 19.09 -17.06 0.55
N ALA A 248 18.82 -17.15 1.86
CA ALA A 248 17.58 -16.67 2.46
C ALA A 248 17.33 -15.18 2.18
N LEU A 249 18.37 -14.34 2.22
CA LEU A 249 18.27 -12.91 1.93
C LEU A 249 17.95 -12.67 0.45
N SER A 250 18.64 -13.37 -0.45
CA SER A 250 18.44 -13.27 -1.91
C SER A 250 17.01 -13.67 -2.29
N ASP A 251 16.56 -14.84 -1.81
CA ASP A 251 15.19 -15.33 -2.03
C ASP A 251 14.15 -14.39 -1.41
N GLY A 252 14.39 -13.88 -0.20
CA GLY A 252 13.49 -12.96 0.48
C GLY A 252 13.30 -11.63 -0.26
N LYS A 253 14.39 -11.02 -0.75
CA LYS A 253 14.32 -9.76 -1.52
C LYS A 253 13.68 -9.95 -2.90
N LEU A 254 13.95 -11.07 -3.59
CA LEU A 254 13.24 -11.43 -4.82
C LEU A 254 11.75 -11.74 -4.59
N ALA A 255 11.41 -12.39 -3.46
CA ALA A 255 10.03 -12.66 -3.10
C ALA A 255 9.22 -11.40 -2.83
N LEU A 256 9.82 -10.41 -2.15
CA LEU A 256 9.19 -9.12 -1.88
C LEU A 256 8.93 -8.35 -3.18
N ALA A 257 9.93 -8.22 -4.05
CA ALA A 257 9.75 -7.56 -5.36
C ALA A 257 8.66 -8.23 -6.22
N HIS A 258 8.59 -9.57 -6.23
CA HIS A 258 7.50 -10.29 -6.89
C HIS A 258 6.14 -10.07 -6.17
N ALA A 259 6.10 -9.95 -4.84
CA ALA A 259 4.89 -9.66 -4.09
C ALA A 259 4.34 -8.25 -4.38
N GLU A 260 5.19 -7.24 -4.36
CA GLU A 260 4.87 -5.85 -4.71
C GLU A 260 4.31 -5.73 -6.13
N ALA A 261 4.89 -6.48 -7.06
CA ALA A 261 4.41 -6.58 -8.44
C ALA A 261 3.01 -7.23 -8.57
N THR A 262 2.51 -7.93 -7.56
CA THR A 262 1.10 -8.39 -7.50
C THR A 262 0.14 -7.37 -6.91
N GLY A 263 0.61 -6.41 -6.10
CA GLY A 263 -0.23 -5.40 -5.45
C GLY A 263 -1.15 -5.88 -4.32
N GLU A 264 -1.23 -7.20 -4.05
CA GLU A 264 -2.04 -7.76 -2.96
C GLU A 264 -1.38 -7.53 -1.59
N LEU A 265 -1.97 -6.68 -0.74
CA LEU A 265 -1.42 -6.28 0.57
C LEU A 265 -1.00 -7.49 1.43
N ARG A 266 -1.87 -8.51 1.54
CA ARG A 266 -1.58 -9.73 2.32
C ARG A 266 -0.27 -10.42 1.88
N ARG A 267 0.06 -10.41 0.58
CA ARG A 267 1.28 -11.07 0.09
C ARG A 267 2.53 -10.24 0.36
N ILE A 268 2.41 -8.92 0.21
CA ILE A 268 3.49 -7.97 0.48
C ILE A 268 3.89 -8.07 1.96
N ALA A 269 2.92 -7.99 2.88
CA ALA A 269 3.15 -8.16 4.33
C ALA A 269 3.79 -9.51 4.70
N ILE A 270 3.32 -10.63 4.12
CA ILE A 270 3.91 -11.96 4.33
C ILE A 270 5.37 -12.02 3.84
N ALA A 271 5.70 -11.37 2.71
CA ALA A 271 7.05 -11.33 2.17
C ALA A 271 7.97 -10.41 3.00
N GLN A 272 7.50 -9.23 3.39
CA GLN A 272 8.20 -8.28 4.28
C GLN A 272 8.57 -8.96 5.60
N ALA A 273 7.60 -9.55 6.31
CA ALA A 273 7.83 -10.16 7.63
C ALA A 273 8.80 -11.35 7.59
N ARG A 274 8.73 -12.21 6.56
CA ARG A 274 9.69 -13.31 6.39
C ARG A 274 11.09 -12.80 6.06
N LEU A 275 11.22 -11.77 5.21
CA LEU A 275 12.50 -11.10 4.93
C LEU A 275 13.07 -10.42 6.18
N ALA A 276 12.24 -9.76 6.98
CA ALA A 276 12.60 -9.17 8.27
C ALA A 276 13.15 -10.24 9.23
N HIS A 277 12.54 -11.44 9.28
CA HIS A 277 13.06 -12.57 10.05
C HIS A 277 14.45 -13.06 9.58
N VAL A 278 14.77 -12.96 8.27
CA VAL A 278 16.13 -13.23 7.76
C VAL A 278 17.11 -12.13 8.21
N LEU A 279 16.70 -10.86 8.14
CA LEU A 279 17.51 -9.71 8.53
C LEU A 279 17.81 -9.71 10.04
N GLN A 280 16.81 -9.98 10.88
CA GLN A 280 16.96 -10.22 12.31
C GLN A 280 18.02 -11.31 12.59
N TRP A 281 17.94 -12.45 11.89
CA TRP A 281 18.89 -13.55 12.07
C TRP A 281 20.31 -13.23 11.59
N ARG A 282 20.46 -12.26 10.68
CA ARG A 282 21.76 -11.70 10.25
C ARG A 282 22.29 -10.58 11.18
N GLY A 283 21.43 -10.00 12.03
CA GLY A 283 21.74 -8.82 12.84
C GLY A 283 21.51 -7.47 12.13
N ASP A 284 20.91 -7.47 10.94
CA ASP A 284 20.57 -6.26 10.15
C ASP A 284 19.27 -5.62 10.70
N PHE A 285 19.23 -5.38 12.01
CA PHE A 285 17.99 -5.15 12.74
C PHE A 285 17.22 -3.88 12.34
N ALA A 286 17.89 -2.84 11.86
CA ALA A 286 17.21 -1.62 11.41
C ALA A 286 16.30 -1.88 10.18
N GLU A 287 16.80 -2.65 9.20
CA GLU A 287 16.01 -3.06 8.03
C GLU A 287 14.92 -4.08 8.44
N ALA A 288 15.20 -4.92 9.44
CA ALA A 288 14.21 -5.87 9.98
C ALA A 288 13.04 -5.18 10.69
N ASP A 289 13.32 -4.29 11.65
CA ASP A 289 12.31 -3.57 12.42
C ASP A 289 11.41 -2.71 11.51
N GLN A 290 11.98 -2.09 10.46
CA GLN A 290 11.23 -1.36 9.44
C GLN A 290 10.24 -2.26 8.70
N LEU A 291 10.72 -3.37 8.13
CA LEU A 291 9.87 -4.31 7.39
C LEU A 291 8.79 -4.97 8.26
N PHE A 292 9.03 -5.19 9.56
CA PHE A 292 7.99 -5.65 10.49
C PHE A 292 6.88 -4.59 10.70
N GLU A 293 7.26 -3.31 10.83
CA GLU A 293 6.32 -2.21 11.09
C GLU A 293 5.57 -1.74 9.82
N GLU A 294 6.13 -2.01 8.64
CA GLU A 294 5.41 -1.93 7.35
C GLU A 294 4.44 -3.11 7.16
N ALA A 295 4.86 -4.34 7.49
CA ALA A 295 4.03 -5.54 7.34
C ALA A 295 2.78 -5.52 8.23
N ASN A 296 2.81 -4.79 9.35
CA ASN A 296 1.72 -4.72 10.33
C ASN A 296 0.61 -3.72 9.95
N SER A 297 0.10 -3.80 8.72
CA SER A 297 -1.04 -2.97 8.29
C SER A 297 -2.32 -3.30 9.08
N SER A 298 -3.04 -2.26 9.50
CA SER A 298 -4.32 -2.36 10.20
C SER A 298 -5.45 -2.96 9.35
N GLU A 299 -5.27 -3.05 8.04
CA GLU A 299 -6.25 -3.66 7.13
C GLU A 299 -6.19 -5.20 7.15
N LEU A 300 -5.08 -5.80 7.59
CA LEU A 300 -4.89 -7.25 7.56
C LEU A 300 -5.75 -7.98 8.61
N PRO A 301 -6.19 -9.23 8.35
CA PRO A 301 -6.90 -10.04 9.34
C PRO A 301 -6.10 -10.18 10.65
N ASP A 302 -6.77 -10.11 11.79
CA ASP A 302 -6.11 -10.04 13.11
C ASP A 302 -5.25 -11.29 13.41
N ARG A 303 -5.58 -12.46 12.85
CA ARG A 303 -4.71 -13.65 12.88
C ARG A 303 -3.34 -13.42 12.25
N LEU A 304 -3.27 -12.68 11.15
CA LEU A 304 -2.00 -12.38 10.48
C LEU A 304 -1.22 -11.31 11.25
N ARG A 305 -1.91 -10.28 11.74
CA ARG A 305 -1.33 -9.20 12.55
C ARG A 305 -0.76 -9.71 13.88
N ALA A 306 -1.45 -10.65 14.53
CA ALA A 306 -0.95 -11.29 15.75
C ALA A 306 0.40 -11.98 15.52
N THR A 307 0.58 -12.68 14.40
CA THR A 307 1.88 -13.27 14.06
C THR A 307 2.92 -12.20 13.73
N MET A 308 2.57 -11.11 13.03
CA MET A 308 3.52 -10.00 12.81
C MET A 308 4.01 -9.38 14.13
N HIS A 309 3.10 -9.22 15.10
CA HIS A 309 3.46 -8.82 16.45
C HIS A 309 4.34 -9.87 17.16
N GLU A 310 4.05 -11.18 17.05
CA GLU A 310 4.91 -12.25 17.59
C GLU A 310 6.34 -12.17 17.03
N HIS A 311 6.51 -11.94 15.73
CA HIS A 311 7.82 -11.80 15.09
C HIS A 311 8.55 -10.51 15.50
N ALA A 312 7.86 -9.36 15.47
CA ALA A 312 8.44 -8.07 15.88
C ALA A 312 8.88 -8.07 17.36
N GLY A 313 8.12 -8.73 18.23
CA GLY A 313 8.49 -8.94 19.63
C GLY A 313 9.78 -9.75 19.79
N ARG A 314 9.98 -10.80 18.97
CA ARG A 314 11.24 -11.57 18.92
C ARG A 314 12.41 -10.73 18.39
N SER A 315 12.18 -9.87 17.39
CA SER A 315 13.21 -8.92 16.90
C SER A 315 13.67 -7.98 18.02
N SER A 316 12.73 -7.39 18.77
CA SER A 316 13.04 -6.51 19.89
C SER A 316 13.66 -7.24 21.09
N TYR A 317 13.31 -8.51 21.32
CA TYR A 317 13.95 -9.38 22.32
C TYR A 317 15.42 -9.66 22.00
N ASP A 318 15.74 -10.07 20.76
CA ASP A 318 17.13 -10.29 20.29
C ASP A 318 18.01 -9.03 20.42
N GLN A 319 17.39 -7.84 20.44
CA GLN A 319 18.03 -6.53 20.55
C GLN A 319 18.05 -5.97 21.98
N GLY A 320 17.54 -6.69 22.98
CA GLY A 320 17.50 -6.25 24.37
C GLY A 320 16.50 -5.12 24.68
N ARG A 321 15.53 -4.86 23.79
CA ARG A 321 14.48 -3.86 23.99
C ARG A 321 13.23 -4.52 24.57
N TYR A 322 13.34 -4.94 25.83
CA TYR A 322 12.35 -5.80 26.47
C TYR A 322 10.97 -5.15 26.65
N ILE A 323 10.91 -3.81 26.82
CA ILE A 323 9.62 -3.10 26.86
C ILE A 323 8.91 -3.14 25.49
N GLU A 324 9.64 -2.94 24.38
CA GLU A 324 9.06 -3.12 23.04
C GLU A 324 8.60 -4.56 22.82
N ALA A 325 9.42 -5.55 23.22
CA ALA A 325 9.08 -6.96 23.11
C ALA A 325 7.76 -7.30 23.83
N CYS A 326 7.60 -6.87 25.10
CA CYS A 326 6.35 -7.02 25.85
C CYS A 326 5.16 -6.37 25.12
N ASN A 327 5.28 -5.11 24.68
CA ASN A 327 4.20 -4.41 23.97
C ASN A 327 3.74 -5.18 22.71
N HIS A 328 4.68 -5.76 21.96
CA HIS A 328 4.34 -6.60 20.81
C HIS A 328 3.67 -7.93 21.23
N PHE A 329 4.21 -8.64 22.22
CA PHE A 329 3.65 -9.92 22.68
C PHE A 329 2.25 -9.76 23.32
N GLU A 330 2.04 -8.75 24.16
CA GLU A 330 0.71 -8.41 24.69
C GLU A 330 -0.28 -8.14 23.56
N ARG A 331 0.12 -7.37 22.55
CA ARG A 331 -0.74 -7.07 21.40
C ARG A 331 -1.05 -8.30 20.54
N ALA A 332 -0.14 -9.27 20.43
CA ALA A 332 -0.42 -10.55 19.78
C ALA A 332 -1.49 -11.37 20.54
N LEU A 333 -1.47 -11.35 21.87
CA LEU A 333 -2.49 -11.98 22.72
C LEU A 333 -3.85 -11.27 22.62
N GLU A 334 -3.88 -9.93 22.66
CA GLU A 334 -5.12 -9.15 22.48
C GLU A 334 -5.86 -9.48 21.18
N LEU A 335 -5.11 -9.70 20.09
CA LEU A 335 -5.61 -10.00 18.75
C LEU A 335 -6.12 -11.45 18.59
N ARG A 336 -5.78 -12.38 19.50
CA ARG A 336 -6.19 -13.81 19.37
C ARG A 336 -6.95 -14.40 20.56
N LYS A 337 -6.89 -13.79 21.74
CA LYS A 337 -7.68 -14.12 22.94
C LYS A 337 -7.63 -15.61 23.34
N VAL A 338 -8.54 -16.43 22.79
CA VAL A 338 -8.69 -17.87 23.10
C VAL A 338 -8.63 -18.75 21.82
N GLU A 339 -8.50 -18.13 20.64
CA GLU A 339 -8.72 -18.77 19.33
C GLU A 339 -7.45 -19.38 18.70
N ASP A 340 -6.31 -19.33 19.41
CA ASP A 340 -5.05 -19.89 18.94
C ASP A 340 -4.16 -20.40 20.09
N PRO A 341 -4.46 -21.56 20.68
CA PRO A 341 -3.66 -22.13 21.77
C PRO A 341 -2.16 -22.28 21.43
N GLY A 342 -1.84 -22.46 20.14
CA GLY A 342 -0.47 -22.54 19.66
C GLY A 342 0.27 -21.20 19.67
N LEU A 343 -0.36 -20.12 19.19
CA LEU A 343 0.22 -18.78 19.28
C LEU A 343 0.29 -18.29 20.73
N ILE A 344 -0.72 -18.57 21.55
CA ILE A 344 -0.76 -18.20 22.98
C ILE A 344 0.43 -18.83 23.70
N ALA A 345 0.61 -20.14 23.63
CA ALA A 345 1.70 -20.84 24.33
C ALA A 345 3.11 -20.39 23.88
N ARG A 346 3.31 -20.04 22.60
CA ARG A 346 4.59 -19.45 22.14
C ARG A 346 4.81 -18.04 22.66
N THR A 347 3.75 -17.25 22.78
CA THR A 347 3.81 -15.86 23.24
C THR A 347 4.00 -15.78 24.77
N GLU A 348 3.40 -16.70 25.52
CA GLU A 348 3.66 -16.90 26.95
C GLU A 348 5.13 -17.32 27.19
N LEU A 349 5.65 -18.30 26.43
CA LEU A 349 7.07 -18.68 26.47
C LEU A 349 8.01 -17.50 26.15
N ALA A 350 7.62 -16.63 25.22
CA ALA A 350 8.39 -15.44 24.87
C ALA A 350 8.38 -14.38 25.98
N LEU A 351 7.25 -14.18 26.66
CA LEU A 351 7.15 -13.30 27.84
C LEU A 351 7.98 -13.84 29.01
N ASP A 352 7.95 -15.15 29.28
CA ASP A 352 8.82 -15.78 30.28
C ASP A 352 10.31 -15.56 29.95
N ALA A 353 10.71 -15.71 28.68
CA ALA A 353 12.07 -15.43 28.23
C ALA A 353 12.46 -13.95 28.44
N VAL A 354 11.54 -13.02 28.17
CA VAL A 354 11.72 -11.59 28.46
C VAL A 354 11.94 -11.36 29.97
N PHE A 355 11.08 -11.87 30.84
CA PHE A 355 11.21 -11.67 32.29
C PHE A 355 12.54 -12.21 32.85
N ASN A 356 12.99 -13.37 32.35
CA ASN A 356 14.29 -13.93 32.70
C ASN A 356 15.46 -13.00 32.27
N LYS A 357 15.44 -12.46 31.04
CA LYS A 357 16.50 -11.53 30.59
C LYS A 357 16.43 -10.16 31.24
N VAL A 358 15.25 -9.65 31.61
CA VAL A 358 15.09 -8.40 32.36
C VAL A 358 15.72 -8.50 33.75
N ALA A 359 15.69 -9.67 34.38
CA ALA A 359 16.36 -9.91 35.67
C ALA A 359 17.90 -9.87 35.58
N GLU A 360 18.48 -10.17 34.41
CA GLU A 360 19.92 -10.11 34.15
C GLU A 360 20.38 -8.72 33.68
N ASN A 361 19.64 -8.12 32.73
CA ASN A 361 20.10 -6.98 31.92
C ASN A 361 19.33 -5.68 32.20
N GLY A 362 18.25 -5.72 32.98
CA GLY A 362 17.27 -4.64 33.06
C GLY A 362 16.36 -4.57 31.83
N TRP A 363 15.50 -3.55 31.76
CA TRP A 363 14.43 -3.43 30.75
C TRP A 363 14.89 -2.98 29.35
N GLY A 364 16.14 -2.54 29.19
CA GLY A 364 16.62 -1.89 27.96
C GLY A 364 16.16 -0.42 27.85
N PRO A 365 16.21 0.16 26.63
CA PRO A 365 15.74 1.52 26.38
C PRO A 365 14.19 1.62 26.38
N TYR A 366 13.69 2.86 26.40
CA TYR A 366 12.25 3.12 26.18
C TYR A 366 11.81 2.73 24.77
N PRO A 367 10.53 2.33 24.58
CA PRO A 367 9.98 2.04 23.26
C PRO A 367 10.07 3.22 22.29
N ARG A 368 10.54 2.93 21.07
CA ARG A 368 10.45 3.84 19.92
C ARG A 368 9.00 3.94 19.42
N SER A 369 8.68 5.07 18.80
CA SER A 369 7.46 5.27 18.01
C SER A 369 7.57 4.68 16.61
N LYS A 370 6.43 4.46 15.95
CA LYS A 370 6.34 4.02 14.54
C LYS A 370 7.18 4.92 13.62
N ASP A 371 7.12 6.23 13.83
CA ASP A 371 7.82 7.23 13.02
C ASP A 371 9.34 7.14 13.17
N GLU A 372 9.86 6.83 14.37
CA GLU A 372 11.30 6.64 14.61
C GLU A 372 11.81 5.33 14.00
N ILE A 373 11.00 4.27 14.00
CA ILE A 373 11.34 2.98 13.36
C ILE A 373 11.39 3.15 11.84
N LEU A 374 10.31 3.68 11.25
CA LEU A 374 10.16 3.90 9.82
C LEU A 374 10.95 5.11 9.29
N GLN A 375 11.63 5.86 10.17
CA GLN A 375 12.36 7.09 9.85
C GLN A 375 11.49 8.10 9.07
N ILE A 376 10.21 8.22 9.47
CA ILE A 376 9.25 9.12 8.84
C ILE A 376 9.68 10.56 9.13
N HIS A 377 10.17 11.21 8.08
CA HIS A 377 10.41 12.65 8.08
C HIS A 377 9.12 13.40 8.39
N ARG A 378 9.10 14.12 9.52
CA ARG A 378 8.00 15.00 9.90
C ARG A 378 8.32 16.41 9.38
N PRO A 379 7.66 16.88 8.31
CA PRO A 379 7.89 18.23 7.81
C PRO A 379 7.31 19.27 8.78
N PRO A 380 7.68 20.56 8.65
CA PRO A 380 7.14 21.64 9.46
C PRO A 380 5.60 21.68 9.48
N ALA A 381 4.99 21.85 10.64
CA ALA A 381 3.54 21.88 10.82
C ALA A 381 2.97 23.30 10.62
N PRO A 382 1.85 23.49 9.91
CA PRO A 382 1.17 24.78 9.82
C PRO A 382 0.80 25.35 11.19
N ALA A 383 1.22 26.60 11.46
CA ALA A 383 0.98 27.28 12.73
C ALA A 383 0.50 28.73 12.49
N PHE A 384 -0.63 29.09 13.10
CA PHE A 384 -1.17 30.44 13.05
C PHE A 384 -0.58 31.29 14.19
N HIS A 385 -0.15 32.52 13.89
CA HIS A 385 0.46 33.40 14.88
C HIS A 385 -0.44 34.61 15.20
N ASP A 386 -1.23 34.49 16.27
CA ASP A 386 -2.28 35.43 16.70
C ASP A 386 -1.93 36.92 16.56
N ARG A 387 -0.74 37.35 16.96
CA ARG A 387 -0.37 38.79 16.95
C ARG A 387 -0.15 39.39 15.57
N VAL A 388 0.10 38.57 14.54
CA VAL A 388 0.28 39.03 13.15
C VAL A 388 -0.88 38.61 12.25
N GLN A 389 -1.79 37.76 12.74
CA GLN A 389 -2.93 37.20 12.00
C GLN A 389 -2.50 36.58 10.65
N ARG A 390 -1.38 35.85 10.67
CA ARG A 390 -0.76 35.18 9.52
C ARG A 390 -0.28 33.78 9.92
N TRP A 391 -0.22 32.90 8.94
CA TRP A 391 0.28 31.53 9.05
C TRP A 391 1.77 31.45 8.71
N GLY A 392 2.48 30.59 9.44
CA GLY A 392 3.83 30.11 9.14
C GLY A 392 3.92 28.61 9.43
N TYR A 393 5.12 28.06 9.59
CA TYR A 393 5.30 26.64 9.91
C TYR A 393 6.33 26.42 11.03
N THR A 394 6.06 25.46 11.91
CA THR A 394 6.88 25.16 13.09
C THR A 394 7.48 23.75 13.10
N ASN A 395 8.63 23.58 13.76
CA ASN A 395 9.20 22.28 14.09
C ASN A 395 8.41 21.56 15.22
N ALA A 396 8.88 20.38 15.64
CA ALA A 396 8.26 19.62 16.74
C ALA A 396 8.34 20.36 18.09
N GLU A 397 9.34 21.21 18.24
CA GLU A 397 9.62 22.08 19.39
C GLU A 397 8.72 23.34 19.42
N SER A 398 7.84 23.52 18.42
CA SER A 398 6.94 24.67 18.23
C SER A 398 7.65 26.01 17.92
N GLU A 399 8.89 25.96 17.44
CA GLU A 399 9.64 27.10 16.92
C GLU A 399 9.35 27.29 15.43
N PHE A 400 9.16 28.54 14.98
CA PHE A 400 8.88 28.83 13.56
C PHE A 400 10.13 28.63 12.69
N VAL A 401 10.09 27.61 11.83
CA VAL A 401 11.09 27.35 10.78
C VAL A 401 10.83 28.26 9.58
N VAL A 402 9.55 28.38 9.19
CA VAL A 402 9.08 29.33 8.17
C VAL A 402 8.26 30.42 8.88
N PRO A 403 8.64 31.72 8.75
CA PRO A 403 8.01 32.80 9.51
C PRO A 403 6.53 32.99 9.15
N PRO A 404 5.70 33.52 10.07
CA PRO A 404 4.27 33.73 9.84
C PRO A 404 3.98 34.91 8.90
N GLU A 405 4.16 34.70 7.60
CA GLU A 405 3.96 35.70 6.54
C GLU A 405 2.68 35.51 5.71
N TYR A 406 2.02 34.36 5.77
CA TYR A 406 0.99 33.97 4.79
C TYR A 406 -0.44 34.24 5.28
N ALA A 407 -1.36 34.53 4.35
CA ALA A 407 -2.80 34.54 4.62
C ALA A 407 -3.36 33.13 4.79
N ASP A 408 -2.82 32.17 4.06
CA ASP A 408 -3.35 30.83 3.91
C ASP A 408 -2.22 29.85 3.57
N VAL A 409 -2.36 28.59 4.01
CA VAL A 409 -1.34 27.53 3.93
C VAL A 409 -1.98 26.15 3.82
N GLN A 410 -1.38 25.27 3.02
CA GLN A 410 -1.61 23.83 3.05
C GLN A 410 -0.49 23.13 3.85
N PRO A 411 -0.74 21.95 4.45
CA PRO A 411 0.32 21.13 5.05
C PRO A 411 1.37 20.70 4.02
N PHE A 412 2.63 20.55 4.47
CA PHE A 412 3.69 20.01 3.61
C PHE A 412 3.37 18.59 3.13
N ARG A 413 3.50 18.37 1.82
CA ARG A 413 3.35 17.07 1.14
C ARG A 413 4.45 16.93 0.10
N ASP A 414 5.06 15.76 0.01
CA ASP A 414 6.27 15.55 -0.80
C ASP A 414 7.32 16.66 -0.59
N GLN A 415 7.56 17.09 0.66
CA GLN A 415 8.53 18.15 1.03
C GLN A 415 8.27 19.54 0.42
N VAL A 416 7.04 19.81 -0.05
CA VAL A 416 6.62 21.13 -0.55
C VAL A 416 5.24 21.51 -0.03
N ALA A 417 4.94 22.81 0.06
CA ALA A 417 3.65 23.30 0.52
C ALA A 417 3.14 24.46 -0.31
N TRP A 418 1.83 24.49 -0.55
CA TRP A 418 1.15 25.63 -1.16
C TRP A 418 0.84 26.68 -0.10
N VAL A 419 1.19 27.93 -0.38
CA VAL A 419 1.00 29.09 0.50
C VAL A 419 0.43 30.27 -0.28
N ARG A 420 -0.30 31.16 0.38
CA ARG A 420 -0.88 32.37 -0.25
C ARG A 420 -0.54 33.60 0.57
N ARG A 421 0.07 34.60 -0.06
CA ARG A 421 0.38 35.89 0.59
C ARG A 421 -0.87 36.79 0.62
N PRO A 422 -1.13 37.60 1.67
CA PRO A 422 -2.34 38.43 1.73
C PRO A 422 -2.50 39.44 0.59
N GLU A 423 -1.39 39.78 -0.07
CA GLU A 423 -1.36 40.71 -1.20
C GLU A 423 -1.66 40.01 -2.55
N ALA A 424 -1.86 38.69 -2.56
CA ALA A 424 -2.05 37.86 -3.77
C ALA A 424 -3.27 36.93 -3.65
N GLN A 425 -4.01 36.76 -4.77
CA GLN A 425 -5.09 35.76 -4.87
C GLN A 425 -4.60 34.38 -5.33
N THR A 426 -3.39 34.32 -5.90
CA THR A 426 -2.79 33.09 -6.44
C THR A 426 -1.86 32.42 -5.42
N TRP A 427 -1.72 31.11 -5.55
CA TRP A 427 -0.86 30.30 -4.67
C TRP A 427 0.60 30.30 -5.13
N GLU A 428 1.50 30.26 -4.15
CA GLU A 428 2.95 30.04 -4.27
C GLU A 428 3.31 28.65 -3.74
N LEU A 429 4.33 28.01 -4.30
CA LEU A 429 4.88 26.76 -3.77
C LEU A 429 6.20 27.04 -3.04
N ILE A 430 6.37 26.54 -1.82
CA ILE A 430 7.62 26.60 -1.06
C ILE A 430 8.19 25.21 -0.73
N ASP A 431 9.49 25.15 -0.47
CA ASP A 431 10.14 24.04 0.25
C ASP A 431 10.05 24.21 1.79
N GLU A 432 10.56 23.23 2.54
CA GLU A 432 10.48 23.19 4.01
C GLU A 432 11.32 24.29 4.69
N GLU A 433 12.36 24.77 4.02
CA GLU A 433 13.16 25.94 4.39
C GLU A 433 12.47 27.28 4.05
N GLY A 434 11.32 27.26 3.36
CA GLY A 434 10.53 28.43 2.99
C GLY A 434 10.97 29.13 1.71
N GLN A 435 11.84 28.52 0.90
CA GLN A 435 12.26 29.06 -0.39
C GLN A 435 11.16 28.87 -1.44
N GLN A 436 10.91 29.90 -2.25
CA GLN A 436 9.87 29.87 -3.28
C GLN A 436 10.30 29.04 -4.50
N LEU A 437 9.62 27.93 -4.74
CA LEU A 437 9.77 27.06 -5.91
C LEU A 437 8.88 27.51 -7.09
N ILE A 438 7.65 27.95 -6.79
CA ILE A 438 6.70 28.50 -7.76
C ILE A 438 6.14 29.80 -7.20
N THR A 439 6.21 30.87 -7.99
CA THR A 439 5.75 32.21 -7.57
C THR A 439 4.32 32.50 -8.01
N ALA A 440 3.67 33.45 -7.32
CA ALA A 440 2.28 33.88 -7.59
C ALA A 440 1.99 34.25 -9.07
N SER A 441 3.04 34.62 -9.82
CA SER A 441 2.99 34.92 -11.26
C SER A 441 2.64 33.72 -12.16
N ALA A 442 2.67 32.48 -11.64
CA ALA A 442 2.22 31.29 -12.37
C ALA A 442 0.70 31.27 -12.64
N GLY A 443 -0.08 32.03 -11.87
CA GLY A 443 -1.50 32.29 -12.11
C GLY A 443 -2.48 31.25 -11.54
N TYR A 444 -2.06 30.40 -10.61
CA TYR A 444 -2.92 29.34 -10.07
C TYR A 444 -3.81 29.84 -8.92
N LEU A 445 -5.13 29.69 -9.09
CA LEU A 445 -6.15 30.03 -8.10
C LEU A 445 -6.61 28.82 -7.27
N GLY A 446 -6.65 27.64 -7.90
CA GLY A 446 -6.93 26.37 -7.25
C GLY A 446 -5.71 25.47 -7.26
N VAL A 447 -5.37 24.86 -6.13
CA VAL A 447 -4.23 23.94 -5.99
C VAL A 447 -4.57 22.77 -5.08
N GLY A 448 -4.30 21.56 -5.55
CA GLY A 448 -4.34 20.35 -4.73
C GLY A 448 -3.01 20.07 -4.08
N SER A 449 -3.05 19.43 -2.91
CA SER A 449 -1.88 18.83 -2.24
C SER A 449 -0.99 18.07 -3.23
N PHE A 450 0.33 18.25 -3.12
CA PHE A 450 1.28 17.37 -3.81
C PHE A 450 1.08 15.92 -3.36
N SER A 451 1.15 14.99 -4.30
CA SER A 451 1.08 13.55 -4.01
C SER A 451 1.76 12.75 -5.09
N ASP A 452 2.50 11.71 -4.68
CA ASP A 452 3.22 10.82 -5.61
C ASP A 452 4.23 11.58 -6.51
N GLY A 453 4.62 12.81 -6.16
CA GLY A 453 5.52 13.70 -6.90
C GLY A 453 4.86 14.73 -7.83
N LEU A 454 3.53 14.77 -7.93
CA LEU A 454 2.78 15.72 -8.77
C LEU A 454 1.72 16.48 -7.96
N ALA A 455 1.33 17.68 -8.42
CA ALA A 455 0.16 18.39 -7.92
C ALA A 455 -0.81 18.73 -9.06
N TRP A 456 -2.10 18.69 -8.76
CA TRP A 456 -3.14 19.26 -9.61
C TRP A 456 -3.26 20.75 -9.35
N VAL A 457 -3.31 21.56 -10.40
CA VAL A 457 -3.44 23.02 -10.33
C VAL A 457 -4.42 23.54 -11.38
N SER A 458 -5.09 24.65 -11.06
CA SER A 458 -6.04 25.34 -11.93
C SER A 458 -5.84 26.85 -11.90
N ARG A 459 -6.05 27.48 -13.06
CA ARG A 459 -6.02 28.95 -13.25
C ARG A 459 -7.40 29.62 -13.15
N ASP A 460 -8.49 28.87 -13.26
CA ASP A 460 -9.84 29.36 -12.97
C ASP A 460 -10.28 29.04 -11.53
N GLY A 461 -9.64 28.05 -10.90
CA GLY A 461 -9.84 27.64 -9.52
C GLY A 461 -10.94 26.60 -9.30
N ASN A 462 -11.76 26.29 -10.31
CA ASN A 462 -12.95 25.44 -10.20
C ASN A 462 -13.09 24.38 -11.30
N GLY A 463 -12.22 24.37 -12.30
CA GLY A 463 -12.13 23.37 -13.36
C GLY A 463 -10.75 23.41 -14.04
N SER A 464 -10.69 23.00 -15.31
CA SER A 464 -9.49 23.05 -16.17
C SER A 464 -8.21 22.46 -15.55
N TRP A 465 -8.34 21.48 -14.65
CA TRP A 465 -7.25 20.98 -13.81
C TRP A 465 -6.15 20.31 -14.63
N ILE A 466 -4.91 20.76 -14.45
CA ILE A 466 -3.70 20.22 -15.09
C ILE A 466 -2.72 19.74 -14.01
N ALA A 467 -1.82 18.80 -14.33
CA ALA A 467 -0.82 18.32 -13.37
C ALA A 467 0.57 18.91 -13.64
N ILE A 468 1.24 19.34 -12.57
CA ILE A 468 2.61 19.87 -12.58
C ILE A 468 3.54 19.06 -11.67
N ASP A 469 4.85 19.11 -11.95
CA ASP A 469 5.89 18.68 -11.02
C ASP A 469 6.34 19.82 -10.08
N LYS A 470 7.21 19.52 -9.10
CA LYS A 470 7.74 20.48 -8.12
C LYS A 470 8.53 21.65 -8.74
N SER A 471 8.94 21.56 -10.02
CA SER A 471 9.60 22.65 -10.76
C SER A 471 8.62 23.55 -11.52
N GLY A 472 7.31 23.34 -11.36
CA GLY A 472 6.26 24.06 -12.08
C GLY A 472 6.11 23.63 -13.54
N ARG A 473 6.76 22.53 -13.95
CA ARG A 473 6.62 21.98 -15.30
C ARG A 473 5.29 21.26 -15.42
N ILE A 474 4.50 21.62 -16.43
CA ILE A 474 3.27 20.89 -16.78
C ILE A 474 3.65 19.50 -17.29
N VAL A 475 3.18 18.47 -16.60
CA VAL A 475 3.34 17.06 -16.94
C VAL A 475 2.09 16.53 -17.65
N ILE A 476 0.91 16.96 -17.22
CA ILE A 476 -0.38 16.64 -17.85
C ILE A 476 -1.06 17.95 -18.23
N SER A 477 -1.11 18.24 -19.53
CA SER A 477 -1.69 19.48 -20.09
C SER A 477 -3.16 19.37 -20.49
N GLU A 478 -3.74 18.16 -20.44
CA GLU A 478 -5.18 18.00 -20.62
C GLU A 478 -5.93 18.50 -19.38
N GLY A 479 -6.81 19.49 -19.57
CA GLY A 479 -7.69 19.99 -18.52
C GLY A 479 -8.84 19.03 -18.20
N PHE A 480 -9.09 18.81 -16.91
CA PHE A 480 -10.19 18.01 -16.35
C PHE A 480 -11.16 18.88 -15.55
N ASP A 481 -12.41 18.43 -15.42
CA ASP A 481 -13.47 19.15 -14.69
C ASP A 481 -13.27 19.06 -13.17
N ASP A 482 -12.73 17.93 -12.70
CA ASP A 482 -12.49 17.60 -11.29
C ASP A 482 -11.48 16.44 -11.23
N VAL A 483 -10.75 16.32 -10.12
CA VAL A 483 -9.55 15.48 -10.00
C VAL A 483 -9.38 14.94 -8.58
N ARG A 484 -8.65 13.84 -8.43
CA ARG A 484 -8.23 13.29 -7.13
C ARG A 484 -6.71 13.17 -7.05
N PRO A 485 -6.11 13.24 -5.85
CA PRO A 485 -4.67 13.08 -5.68
C PRO A 485 -4.14 11.79 -6.32
N PHE A 486 -2.92 11.84 -6.85
CA PHE A 486 -2.22 10.64 -7.30
C PHE A 486 -1.94 9.71 -6.13
N ARG A 487 -2.15 8.40 -6.32
CA ARG A 487 -1.77 7.35 -5.38
C ARG A 487 -1.15 6.20 -6.16
N ARG A 488 0.11 5.87 -5.85
CA ARG A 488 0.87 4.76 -6.47
C ARG A 488 0.86 4.77 -8.01
N GLY A 489 1.00 5.96 -8.59
CA GLY A 489 1.11 6.20 -10.03
C GLY A 489 -0.17 6.54 -10.79
N ILE A 490 -1.34 6.52 -10.14
CA ILE A 490 -2.66 6.75 -10.79
C ILE A 490 -3.50 7.78 -10.04
N ALA A 491 -4.29 8.56 -10.79
CA ALA A 491 -5.28 9.52 -10.26
C ALA A 491 -6.65 9.27 -10.91
N ALA A 492 -7.73 9.49 -10.14
CA ALA A 492 -9.09 9.56 -10.67
C ALA A 492 -9.38 10.98 -11.17
N VAL A 493 -10.05 11.10 -12.32
CA VAL A 493 -10.33 12.38 -12.99
C VAL A 493 -11.73 12.40 -13.61
N ARG A 494 -12.36 13.57 -13.72
CA ARG A 494 -13.66 13.77 -14.36
C ARG A 494 -13.53 14.58 -15.64
N LYS A 495 -14.18 14.11 -16.70
CA LYS A 495 -14.41 14.86 -17.94
C LYS A 495 -15.75 14.45 -18.54
N GLY A 496 -16.82 15.13 -18.13
CA GLY A 496 -18.22 14.69 -18.26
C GLY A 496 -18.57 13.52 -17.33
N GLY A 497 -17.78 12.44 -17.36
CA GLY A 497 -17.86 11.31 -16.43
C GLY A 497 -16.52 11.02 -15.74
N TRP A 498 -16.53 10.20 -14.69
CA TRP A 498 -15.31 9.78 -14.00
C TRP A 498 -14.53 8.72 -14.77
N GLY A 499 -13.21 8.81 -14.71
CA GLY A 499 -12.21 7.91 -15.30
C GLY A 499 -10.89 8.01 -14.51
N ALA A 500 -9.78 7.57 -15.11
CA ALA A 500 -8.46 7.63 -14.45
C ALA A 500 -7.30 7.78 -15.44
N VAL A 501 -6.25 8.47 -15.00
CA VAL A 501 -4.99 8.70 -15.72
C VAL A 501 -3.78 8.23 -14.91
N ASP A 502 -2.73 7.77 -15.60
CA ASP A 502 -1.42 7.59 -14.97
C ASP A 502 -0.63 8.91 -14.88
N LYS A 503 0.52 8.90 -14.19
CA LYS A 503 1.45 10.04 -14.05
C LYS A 503 1.93 10.70 -15.35
N THR A 504 1.77 10.06 -16.51
CA THR A 504 2.12 10.62 -17.83
C THR A 504 0.93 11.32 -18.51
N GLY A 505 -0.25 11.32 -17.89
CA GLY A 505 -1.48 11.85 -18.47
C GLY A 505 -2.20 10.86 -19.40
N LYS A 506 -1.67 9.65 -19.56
CA LYS A 506 -2.33 8.61 -20.33
C LYS A 506 -3.58 8.15 -19.59
N VAL A 507 -4.74 8.30 -20.23
CA VAL A 507 -6.01 7.73 -19.78
C VAL A 507 -5.89 6.20 -19.74
N VAL A 508 -5.92 5.64 -18.52
CA VAL A 508 -5.95 4.19 -18.29
C VAL A 508 -7.37 3.68 -18.15
N LEU A 509 -8.30 4.52 -17.67
CA LEU A 509 -9.73 4.21 -17.59
C LEU A 509 -10.56 5.36 -18.21
N PRO A 510 -11.38 5.11 -19.25
CA PRO A 510 -12.19 6.15 -19.89
C PRO A 510 -13.15 6.87 -18.93
N THR A 511 -13.31 8.18 -19.15
CA THR A 511 -14.17 9.11 -18.40
C THR A 511 -15.66 8.88 -18.68
N ARG A 512 -16.26 7.87 -18.05
CA ARG A 512 -17.64 7.41 -18.32
C ARG A 512 -18.44 6.91 -17.10
N PHE A 513 -17.88 6.97 -15.90
CA PHE A 513 -18.52 6.46 -14.68
C PHE A 513 -19.23 7.56 -13.89
N SER A 514 -20.33 7.23 -13.22
CA SER A 514 -21.14 8.16 -12.41
C SER A 514 -20.52 8.48 -11.05
N GLY A 515 -19.57 7.67 -10.57
CA GLY A 515 -18.89 7.90 -9.30
C GLY A 515 -17.65 7.01 -9.11
N PHE A 516 -16.80 7.40 -8.16
CA PHE A 516 -15.47 6.83 -7.90
C PHE A 516 -15.15 6.64 -6.40
N ALA A 517 -16.20 6.57 -5.57
CA ALA A 517 -16.08 6.48 -4.12
C ALA A 517 -15.89 5.04 -3.64
N THR A 518 -14.70 4.76 -3.09
CA THR A 518 -14.25 3.43 -2.68
C THR A 518 -14.50 3.18 -1.19
N ALA A 519 -15.31 2.16 -0.88
CA ALA A 519 -15.60 1.73 0.49
C ALA A 519 -14.72 0.55 0.91
N LEU A 520 -14.15 0.61 2.11
CA LEU A 520 -13.35 -0.44 2.74
C LEU A 520 -14.17 -1.17 3.82
N THR A 521 -13.78 -2.40 4.16
CA THR A 521 -14.46 -3.22 5.18
C THR A 521 -14.33 -2.69 6.61
N ASP A 522 -13.28 -1.91 6.90
CA ASP A 522 -13.08 -1.24 8.19
C ASP A 522 -13.97 0.01 8.39
N GLY A 523 -14.80 0.35 7.39
CA GLY A 523 -15.70 1.50 7.41
C GLY A 523 -15.09 2.80 6.89
N ARG A 524 -13.80 2.82 6.50
CA ARG A 524 -13.21 3.97 5.79
C ARG A 524 -13.75 4.08 4.37
N TYR A 525 -13.75 5.32 3.88
CA TYR A 525 -14.06 5.66 2.50
C TYR A 525 -12.88 6.42 1.89
N VAL A 526 -12.53 6.08 0.65
CA VAL A 526 -11.48 6.73 -0.13
C VAL A 526 -12.11 7.25 -1.42
N ASP A 527 -12.08 8.56 -1.63
CA ASP A 527 -12.50 9.17 -2.90
C ASP A 527 -11.34 9.09 -3.90
N GLY A 528 -11.43 8.17 -4.86
CA GLY A 528 -10.31 7.75 -5.70
C GLY A 528 -9.86 6.30 -5.45
N PHE A 529 -8.57 6.06 -5.68
CA PHE A 529 -7.92 4.75 -5.51
C PHE A 529 -7.46 4.53 -4.07
N THR A 530 -7.53 3.28 -3.60
CA THR A 530 -6.90 2.81 -2.35
C THR A 530 -5.39 2.73 -2.49
N ASP A 531 -4.71 2.52 -1.36
CA ASP A 531 -3.26 2.31 -1.33
C ASP A 531 -2.87 0.89 -1.83
N GLU A 532 -3.81 0.01 -2.18
CA GLU A 532 -3.55 -1.17 -3.04
C GLU A 532 -3.54 -0.83 -4.54
N GLY A 533 -4.00 0.36 -4.93
CA GLY A 533 -4.22 0.73 -6.33
C GLY A 533 -5.51 0.15 -6.91
N LEU A 534 -6.59 0.13 -6.11
CA LEU A 534 -7.93 -0.31 -6.52
C LEU A 534 -8.95 0.82 -6.34
N ALA A 535 -10.01 0.87 -7.14
CA ALA A 535 -11.13 1.76 -6.89
C ALA A 535 -12.48 1.08 -7.16
N ILE A 536 -13.53 1.53 -6.47
CA ILE A 536 -14.92 1.18 -6.81
C ILE A 536 -15.45 2.22 -7.80
N VAL A 537 -15.90 1.73 -8.95
CA VAL A 537 -16.53 2.54 -9.99
C VAL A 537 -18.04 2.31 -9.99
N ASP A 538 -18.81 3.39 -10.10
CA ASP A 538 -20.26 3.35 -10.27
C ASP A 538 -20.63 3.55 -11.75
N GLY A 539 -21.36 2.60 -12.33
CA GLY A 539 -21.90 2.68 -13.68
C GLY A 539 -23.43 2.65 -13.65
N GLY A 540 -24.06 3.77 -13.34
CA GLY A 540 -25.52 3.90 -13.28
C GLY A 540 -26.16 3.22 -12.07
N GLY A 541 -25.58 3.38 -10.87
CA GLY A 541 -26.07 2.76 -9.64
C GLY A 541 -25.70 1.27 -9.51
N ARG A 542 -24.80 0.77 -10.35
CA ARG A 542 -24.20 -0.57 -10.24
C ARG A 542 -22.70 -0.43 -10.12
N LYS A 543 -22.15 -1.05 -9.08
CA LYS A 543 -20.77 -0.92 -8.64
C LYS A 543 -19.92 -2.09 -9.12
N GLY A 544 -18.67 -1.77 -9.46
CA GLY A 544 -17.62 -2.70 -9.86
C GLY A 544 -16.26 -2.24 -9.31
N VAL A 545 -15.21 -3.00 -9.58
CA VAL A 545 -13.84 -2.73 -9.08
C VAL A 545 -12.89 -2.63 -10.27
N VAL A 546 -12.06 -1.59 -10.26
CA VAL A 546 -10.99 -1.35 -11.24
C VAL A 546 -9.61 -1.33 -10.58
N ASP A 547 -8.57 -1.76 -11.29
CA ASP A 547 -7.19 -1.69 -10.84
C ASP A 547 -6.41 -0.47 -11.38
N LYS A 548 -5.19 -0.27 -10.88
CA LYS A 548 -4.24 0.77 -11.32
C LYS A 548 -3.80 0.71 -12.79
N ALA A 549 -4.20 -0.31 -13.54
CA ALA A 549 -3.99 -0.41 -14.99
C ALA A 549 -5.29 -0.14 -15.78
N GLY A 550 -6.36 0.29 -15.11
CA GLY A 550 -7.68 0.54 -15.71
C GLY A 550 -8.48 -0.73 -16.00
N ARG A 551 -8.03 -1.91 -15.55
CA ARG A 551 -8.72 -3.18 -15.80
C ARG A 551 -9.86 -3.36 -14.80
N LEU A 552 -11.07 -3.57 -15.30
CA LEU A 552 -12.20 -3.96 -14.47
C LEU A 552 -11.99 -5.40 -13.98
N ILE A 553 -11.69 -5.56 -12.69
CA ILE A 553 -11.62 -6.87 -12.03
C ILE A 553 -13.05 -7.37 -11.77
N VAL A 554 -13.91 -6.49 -11.27
CA VAL A 554 -15.32 -6.78 -11.04
C VAL A 554 -16.13 -5.85 -11.94
N PRO A 555 -16.94 -6.37 -12.89
CA PRO A 555 -17.80 -5.54 -13.73
C PRO A 555 -18.77 -4.68 -12.89
N PRO A 556 -19.21 -3.50 -13.39
CA PRO A 556 -20.17 -2.64 -12.70
C PRO A 556 -21.59 -3.24 -12.74
N VAL A 557 -21.80 -4.31 -11.98
CA VAL A 557 -23.04 -5.12 -11.98
C VAL A 557 -23.60 -5.40 -10.57
N HIS A 558 -22.92 -5.00 -9.49
CA HIS A 558 -23.37 -5.27 -8.13
C HIS A 558 -24.01 -4.03 -7.49
N PRO A 559 -25.22 -4.09 -6.89
CA PRO A 559 -25.81 -2.96 -6.17
C PRO A 559 -24.93 -2.39 -5.05
N ALA A 560 -24.13 -3.24 -4.40
CA ALA A 560 -23.08 -2.80 -3.48
C ALA A 560 -21.81 -3.63 -3.64
N VAL A 561 -20.66 -2.97 -3.46
CA VAL A 561 -19.33 -3.58 -3.38
C VAL A 561 -18.59 -2.92 -2.20
N VAL A 562 -17.75 -3.69 -1.51
CA VAL A 562 -16.79 -3.21 -0.50
C VAL A 562 -15.47 -3.97 -0.70
N ILE A 563 -14.34 -3.27 -0.63
CA ILE A 563 -13.02 -3.90 -0.76
C ILE A 563 -12.58 -4.47 0.59
N HIS A 564 -12.12 -5.73 0.57
CA HIS A 564 -11.50 -6.45 1.68
C HIS A 564 -10.11 -6.94 1.21
N PRO A 565 -9.08 -7.06 2.06
CA PRO A 565 -7.71 -7.36 1.60
C PRO A 565 -7.59 -8.65 0.77
N VAL A 566 -8.47 -9.62 1.02
CA VAL A 566 -8.47 -10.94 0.39
C VAL A 566 -9.71 -11.24 -0.47
N ALA A 567 -10.69 -10.33 -0.57
CA ALA A 567 -11.94 -10.54 -1.31
C ALA A 567 -12.61 -9.21 -1.74
N PHE A 568 -13.63 -9.29 -2.60
CA PHE A 568 -14.57 -8.19 -2.80
C PHE A 568 -15.93 -8.59 -2.24
N LEU A 569 -16.39 -7.93 -1.18
CA LEU A 569 -17.70 -8.21 -0.59
C LEU A 569 -18.79 -7.59 -1.47
N ILE A 570 -19.69 -8.41 -1.98
CA ILE A 570 -20.75 -8.02 -2.90
C ILE A 570 -22.13 -8.12 -2.22
N GLY A 571 -22.94 -7.07 -2.37
CA GLY A 571 -24.32 -7.02 -1.87
C GLY A 571 -25.32 -7.13 -3.02
N ASN A 572 -26.31 -8.03 -2.91
CA ASN A 572 -27.26 -8.30 -3.99
C ASN A 572 -28.47 -7.35 -4.06
N GLY A 573 -28.48 -6.28 -3.25
CA GLY A 573 -29.59 -5.32 -3.14
C GLY A 573 -30.68 -5.72 -2.13
N ASN A 574 -30.94 -7.02 -1.94
CA ASN A 574 -31.94 -7.54 -0.99
C ASN A 574 -31.37 -7.66 0.44
N GLY A 575 -30.41 -6.81 0.81
CA GLY A 575 -29.70 -6.86 2.09
C GLY A 575 -28.75 -8.04 2.29
N LYS A 576 -28.66 -8.99 1.34
CA LYS A 576 -27.78 -10.16 1.43
C LYS A 576 -26.40 -9.91 0.83
N TRP A 577 -25.39 -10.51 1.45
CA TRP A 577 -23.97 -10.36 1.13
C TRP A 577 -23.32 -11.70 0.80
N GLY A 578 -22.28 -11.63 -0.03
CA GLY A 578 -21.36 -12.71 -0.38
C GLY A 578 -20.01 -12.13 -0.79
N ALA A 579 -19.13 -12.92 -1.39
CA ALA A 579 -17.80 -12.48 -1.79
C ALA A 579 -17.37 -13.01 -3.16
N LEU A 580 -16.60 -12.19 -3.86
CA LEU A 580 -15.74 -12.58 -4.98
C LEU A 580 -14.28 -12.66 -4.48
N ASP A 581 -13.46 -13.48 -5.12
CA ASP A 581 -12.01 -13.48 -4.89
C ASP A 581 -11.34 -12.21 -5.45
N ARG A 582 -10.03 -12.05 -5.24
CA ARG A 582 -9.28 -10.88 -5.73
C ARG A 582 -9.10 -10.82 -7.26
N ARG A 583 -9.61 -11.81 -8.01
CA ARG A 583 -9.71 -11.84 -9.48
C ARG A 583 -11.11 -11.50 -10.00
N GLY A 584 -12.10 -11.45 -9.12
CA GLY A 584 -13.52 -11.22 -9.47
C GLY A 584 -14.34 -12.50 -9.64
N GLU A 585 -13.76 -13.68 -9.38
CA GLU A 585 -14.47 -14.96 -9.47
C GLU A 585 -15.32 -15.22 -8.21
N PRO A 586 -16.44 -15.96 -8.29
CA PRO A 586 -17.25 -16.30 -7.13
C PRO A 586 -16.47 -17.05 -6.04
N LEU A 587 -16.56 -16.59 -4.78
CA LEU A 587 -15.92 -17.20 -3.62
C LEU A 587 -16.95 -17.62 -2.55
N ILE A 588 -17.94 -16.77 -2.26
CA ILE A 588 -19.05 -17.04 -1.33
C ILE A 588 -20.34 -16.50 -1.95
N ASP A 589 -21.38 -17.34 -2.02
CA ASP A 589 -22.68 -16.94 -2.56
C ASP A 589 -23.35 -15.82 -1.75
N PRO A 590 -24.14 -14.92 -2.38
CA PRO A 590 -24.75 -13.77 -1.72
C PRO A 590 -26.00 -14.14 -0.88
N VAL A 591 -25.80 -14.96 0.16
CA VAL A 591 -26.83 -15.51 1.05
C VAL A 591 -26.73 -15.01 2.50
N HIS A 592 -25.60 -14.44 2.90
CA HIS A 592 -25.29 -14.04 4.28
C HIS A 592 -26.07 -12.75 4.66
N PRO A 593 -26.57 -12.62 5.90
CA PRO A 593 -27.40 -11.48 6.30
C PRO A 593 -26.62 -10.17 6.54
N SER A 594 -25.32 -10.22 6.83
CA SER A 594 -24.47 -9.04 6.97
C SER A 594 -23.09 -9.24 6.32
N ARG A 595 -22.27 -8.18 6.34
CA ARG A 595 -20.85 -8.25 5.94
C ARG A 595 -20.01 -9.05 6.94
N GLY A 596 -20.38 -9.05 8.22
CA GLY A 596 -19.68 -9.77 9.28
C GLY A 596 -19.68 -11.27 9.01
N ASP A 597 -20.86 -11.85 8.77
CA ASP A 597 -20.99 -13.29 8.51
C ASP A 597 -20.23 -13.75 7.25
N VAL A 598 -19.90 -12.83 6.32
CA VAL A 598 -19.06 -13.12 5.14
C VAL A 598 -17.57 -13.05 5.50
N MET A 599 -17.15 -12.09 6.35
CA MET A 599 -15.78 -12.03 6.85
C MET A 599 -15.46 -13.24 7.73
N ASP A 600 -16.38 -13.65 8.61
CA ASP A 600 -16.27 -14.87 9.43
C ASP A 600 -16.14 -16.15 8.58
N GLU A 601 -16.74 -16.17 7.38
CA GLU A 601 -16.65 -17.28 6.43
C GLU A 601 -15.33 -17.23 5.63
N ILE A 602 -14.90 -16.03 5.21
CA ILE A 602 -13.58 -15.83 4.60
C ILE A 602 -12.46 -16.26 5.55
N ASP A 603 -12.53 -15.86 6.83
CA ASP A 603 -11.51 -16.24 7.81
C ASP A 603 -11.55 -17.73 8.14
N ARG A 604 -12.69 -18.41 8.04
CA ARG A 604 -12.78 -19.88 8.05
C ARG A 604 -12.14 -20.51 6.82
N LEU A 605 -12.41 -20.03 5.61
CA LEU A 605 -11.75 -20.48 4.38
C LEU A 605 -10.23 -20.22 4.38
N LEU A 606 -9.77 -19.20 5.12
CA LEU A 606 -8.36 -18.94 5.37
C LEU A 606 -7.79 -19.76 6.54
N ALA A 607 -8.61 -20.26 7.47
CA ALA A 607 -8.16 -20.88 8.71
C ALA A 607 -7.30 -22.13 8.46
N ASP A 608 -7.74 -22.96 7.50
CA ASP A 608 -7.05 -24.16 7.03
C ASP A 608 -5.69 -23.85 6.38
N THR A 609 -5.50 -22.63 5.87
CA THR A 609 -4.21 -22.15 5.37
C THR A 609 -3.35 -21.55 6.49
N LYS A 610 -2.78 -22.38 7.37
CA LYS A 610 -1.71 -21.96 8.30
C LYS A 610 -0.58 -21.27 7.49
N PRO A 611 -0.33 -19.95 7.65
CA PRO A 611 0.76 -19.30 6.95
C PRO A 611 2.08 -19.65 7.66
N VAL A 612 2.99 -20.30 6.93
CA VAL A 612 4.36 -20.61 7.42
C VAL A 612 5.18 -19.33 7.43
N LEU A 613 5.16 -18.56 8.50
CA LEU A 613 5.92 -17.31 8.63
C LEU A 613 7.26 -17.57 9.32
#